data_AF-A0A9Q3MHH2-F1
#
_entry.id   AF-A0A9Q3MHH2-F1
#
_cell.length_a   1.000
_cell.length_b   1.000
_cell.length_c   1.000
_cell.angle_alpha   90.00
_cell.angle_beta   90.00
_cell.angle_gamma   90.00
#
_symmetry.space_group_name_H-M   'P 1'
#
loop_
_entity.id
_entity.type
_entity.pdbx_description
1 polymer ?
#
loop_
_entity_poly.entity_id
_entity_poly.type
_entity_poly.pdbx_seq_one_letter_code
_entity_poly.pdbx_strand_id
1 'polypeptide(L)'
;MWASRIIKFTWTAIFSAIFIVLAFILLSTISMFILNPDRIGVTFPERAISDAAYLTGGSQNEIDGECSIKGSYFDKSVSCAMRRTQHGKITDTILLEYTLMFDSIMSIADHWENVE
;
A
#
# COMPACT_ATOMS: atom_id res chain seq x y z
N MET A 1 -12.51 -2.80 -57.48
CA MET A 1 -11.67 -1.83 -56.74
C MET A 1 -12.35 -1.22 -55.50
N TRP A 2 -13.67 -0.96 -55.51
CA TRP A 2 -14.38 -0.32 -54.38
C TRP A 2 -14.52 -1.21 -53.14
N ALA A 3 -14.88 -2.48 -53.29
CA ALA A 3 -15.01 -3.41 -52.16
C ALA A 3 -13.69 -3.57 -51.37
N SER A 4 -12.55 -3.62 -52.06
CA SER A 4 -11.22 -3.69 -51.43
C SER A 4 -10.88 -2.43 -50.61
N ARG A 5 -11.32 -1.25 -51.07
CA ARG A 5 -11.15 0.00 -50.31
C ARG A 5 -12.03 0.00 -49.06
N ILE A 6 -13.29 -0.43 -49.18
CA ILE A 6 -14.23 -0.50 -48.05
C ILE A 6 -13.68 -1.42 -46.96
N ILE A 7 -13.24 -2.64 -47.33
CA ILE A 7 -12.68 -3.61 -46.38
C ILE A 7 -11.47 -3.02 -45.64
N LYS A 8 -10.56 -2.35 -46.36
CA LYS A 8 -9.40 -1.69 -45.73
C LYS A 8 -9.82 -0.59 -44.76
N PHE A 9 -10.76 0.26 -45.13
CA PHE A 9 -11.29 1.31 -44.23
C PHE A 9 -11.95 0.73 -42.98
N THR A 10 -12.75 -0.33 -43.13
CA THR A 10 -13.39 -1.00 -42.00
C THR A 10 -12.36 -1.58 -41.03
N TRP A 11 -11.30 -2.23 -41.54
CA TRP A 11 -10.22 -2.74 -40.70
C TRP A 11 -9.47 -1.62 -39.98
N THR A 12 -9.12 -0.53 -40.66
CA THR A 12 -8.45 0.62 -40.03
C THR A 12 -9.29 1.22 -38.91
N ALA A 13 -10.60 1.33 -39.10
CA ALA A 13 -11.52 1.84 -38.08
C ALA A 13 -11.63 0.90 -36.86
N ILE A 14 -11.65 -0.42 -37.08
CA ILE A 14 -11.67 -1.41 -35.99
C ILE A 14 -10.37 -1.33 -35.18
N PHE A 15 -9.21 -1.32 -35.85
CA PHE A 15 -7.92 -1.24 -35.16
C PHE A 15 -7.73 0.08 -34.41
N SER A 16 -8.20 1.21 -34.97
CA SER A 16 -8.12 2.49 -34.26
C SER A 16 -9.00 2.50 -33.01
N ALA A 17 -10.21 1.94 -33.08
CA ALA A 17 -11.09 1.82 -31.92
C ALA A 17 -10.46 0.97 -30.81
N ILE A 18 -9.87 -0.19 -31.17
CA ILE A 18 -9.15 -1.05 -30.21
C ILE A 18 -7.99 -0.29 -29.57
N PHE A 19 -7.20 0.43 -30.37
CA PHE A 19 -6.06 1.20 -29.87
C PHE A 19 -6.49 2.31 -28.90
N ILE A 20 -7.56 3.03 -29.21
CA ILE A 20 -8.11 4.08 -28.34
C ILE A 20 -8.56 3.49 -26.99
N VAL A 21 -9.29 2.37 -27.02
CA VAL A 21 -9.73 1.69 -25.78
C VAL A 21 -8.51 1.26 -24.95
N LEU A 22 -7.50 0.67 -25.58
CA LEU A 22 -6.25 0.29 -24.92
C LEU A 22 -5.53 1.50 -24.29
N ALA A 23 -5.46 2.63 -24.99
CA ALA A 23 -4.86 3.85 -24.49
C ALA A 23 -5.62 4.39 -23.28
N PHE A 24 -6.97 4.37 -23.29
CA PHE A 24 -7.77 4.77 -22.14
C PHE A 24 -7.56 3.85 -20.93
N ILE A 25 -7.48 2.53 -21.14
CA ILE A 25 -7.18 1.59 -20.06
C ILE A 25 -5.82 1.91 -19.45
N LEU A 26 -4.78 2.04 -20.28
CA LEU A 26 -3.44 2.43 -19.83
C LEU A 26 -3.44 3.72 -19.01
N LEU A 27 -4.05 4.79 -19.55
CA LEU A 27 -4.15 6.08 -18.87
C LEU A 27 -4.91 5.96 -17.55
N SER A 28 -6.04 5.25 -17.51
CA SER A 28 -6.81 5.07 -16.28
C SER A 28 -6.01 4.34 -15.21
N THR A 29 -5.21 3.34 -15.61
CA THR A 29 -4.37 2.57 -14.69
C THR A 29 -3.25 3.46 -14.16
N ILE A 30 -2.56 4.20 -15.03
CA ILE A 30 -1.52 5.17 -14.65
C ILE A 30 -2.10 6.23 -13.70
N SER A 31 -3.28 6.79 -14.00
CA SER A 31 -3.95 7.76 -13.15
C SER A 31 -4.32 7.18 -11.79
N MET A 32 -4.77 5.94 -11.72
CA MET A 32 -5.03 5.24 -10.45
C MET A 32 -3.74 5.13 -9.62
N PHE A 33 -2.61 4.79 -10.24
CA PHE A 33 -1.31 4.73 -9.56
C PHE A 33 -0.82 6.09 -9.07
N ILE A 34 -1.04 7.16 -9.84
CA ILE A 34 -0.60 8.52 -9.46
C ILE A 34 -1.50 9.12 -8.38
N LEU A 35 -2.82 8.94 -8.48
CA LEU A 35 -3.79 9.63 -7.63
C LEU A 35 -4.08 8.91 -6.31
N ASN A 36 -3.87 7.59 -6.23
CA ASN A 36 -4.14 6.81 -5.02
C ASN A 36 -3.02 5.81 -4.72
N PRO A 37 -1.79 6.27 -4.42
CA PRO A 37 -0.73 5.37 -3.98
C PRO A 37 -1.08 4.68 -2.65
N ASP A 38 -1.95 5.26 -1.82
CA ASP A 38 -2.19 4.85 -0.43
C ASP A 38 -3.40 3.91 -0.23
N ARG A 39 -4.32 3.81 -1.19
CA ARG A 39 -5.58 3.04 -1.01
C ARG A 39 -5.50 1.55 -1.33
N ILE A 40 -4.36 1.07 -1.83
CA ILE A 40 -4.17 -0.35 -2.16
C ILE A 40 -3.57 -1.12 -0.95
N GLY A 41 -3.19 -0.40 0.11
CA GLY A 41 -2.62 -0.99 1.32
C GLY A 41 -3.67 -1.51 2.30
N VAL A 42 -3.40 -2.69 2.86
CA VAL A 42 -3.90 -3.13 4.17
C VAL A 42 -3.82 -1.95 5.15
N THR A 43 -4.79 -1.78 6.05
CA THR A 43 -4.73 -0.83 7.16
C THR A 43 -3.52 -1.18 8.05
N PHE A 44 -2.33 -0.70 7.69
CA PHE A 44 -1.08 -0.86 8.44
C PHE A 44 -1.20 -0.54 9.93
N PRO A 45 -2.05 0.41 10.39
CA PRO A 45 -2.30 0.59 11.81
C PRO A 45 -2.76 -0.68 12.52
N GLU A 46 -3.73 -1.41 11.96
CA GLU A 46 -4.28 -2.63 12.59
C GLU A 46 -3.23 -3.75 12.64
N ARG A 47 -2.45 -3.88 11.56
CA ARG A 47 -1.38 -4.88 11.52
C ARG A 47 -0.28 -4.57 12.51
N ALA A 48 0.15 -3.32 12.58
CA ALA A 48 1.20 -2.90 13.51
C ALA A 48 0.74 -2.97 14.97
N ILE A 49 -0.55 -2.73 15.26
CA ILE A 49 -1.14 -3.00 16.59
C ILE A 49 -1.05 -4.48 16.94
N SER A 50 -1.39 -5.37 16.00
CA SER A 50 -1.30 -6.81 16.20
C SER A 50 0.14 -7.29 16.43
N ASP A 51 1.08 -6.82 15.63
CA ASP A 51 2.48 -7.20 15.72
C ASP A 51 3.12 -6.66 17.02
N ALA A 52 2.80 -5.43 17.41
CA ALA A 52 3.23 -4.86 18.70
C ALA A 52 2.61 -5.59 19.91
N ALA A 53 1.34 -5.98 19.84
CA ALA A 53 0.70 -6.77 20.89
C ALA A 53 1.38 -8.13 21.06
N TYR A 54 1.74 -8.78 19.95
CA TYR A 54 2.49 -10.04 19.96
C TYR A 54 3.88 -9.87 20.58
N LEU A 55 4.62 -8.82 20.18
CA LEU A 55 5.97 -8.56 20.68
C LEU A 55 5.99 -8.17 22.17
N THR A 56 5.03 -7.37 22.62
CA THR A 56 4.90 -6.98 24.05
C THR A 56 4.22 -8.03 24.93
N GLY A 57 3.69 -9.11 24.34
CA GLY A 57 2.87 -10.09 25.07
C GLY A 57 1.59 -9.48 25.66
N GLY A 58 1.06 -8.43 25.03
CA GLY A 58 -0.13 -7.69 25.47
C GLY A 58 -1.37 -7.98 24.64
N SER A 59 -2.48 -7.33 25.01
CA SER A 59 -3.68 -7.28 24.18
C SER A 59 -3.57 -6.16 23.14
N GLN A 60 -4.15 -6.35 21.95
CA GLN A 60 -4.26 -5.29 20.94
C GLN A 60 -4.94 -4.02 21.47
N ASN A 61 -5.85 -4.16 22.44
CA ASN A 61 -6.55 -3.03 23.06
C ASN A 61 -5.66 -2.20 24.01
N GLU A 62 -4.48 -2.71 24.36
CA GLU A 62 -3.49 -2.01 25.18
C GLU A 62 -2.47 -1.25 24.32
N ILE A 63 -2.53 -1.40 23.00
CA ILE A 63 -1.57 -0.83 22.06
C ILE A 63 -2.20 0.35 21.34
N ASP A 64 -1.57 1.51 21.45
CA ASP A 64 -1.89 2.71 20.68
C ASP A 64 -0.65 3.19 19.94
N GLY A 65 -0.86 3.82 18.79
CA GLY A 65 0.26 4.37 18.03
C GLY A 65 -0.14 4.98 16.70
N GLU A 66 0.85 5.60 16.07
CA GLU A 66 0.70 6.24 14.77
C GLU A 66 1.70 5.64 13.78
N CYS A 67 1.23 5.43 12.55
CA CYS A 67 2.06 4.97 11.45
C CYS A 67 2.32 6.13 10.49
N SER A 68 3.59 6.34 10.15
CA SER A 68 4.04 7.22 9.09
C SER A 68 4.45 6.39 7.88
N ILE A 69 4.05 6.84 6.69
CA ILE A 69 4.40 6.19 5.43
C ILE A 69 5.35 7.13 4.70
N LYS A 70 6.51 6.62 4.29
CA LYS A 70 7.49 7.33 3.46
C LYS A 70 7.87 6.45 2.27
N GLY A 71 7.92 7.04 1.07
CA GLY A 71 8.39 6.33 -0.11
C GLY A 71 7.47 6.50 -1.31
N SER A 72 7.70 5.67 -2.33
CA SER A 72 6.95 5.65 -3.59
C SER A 72 6.09 4.38 -3.65
N TYR A 73 5.13 4.32 -4.57
CA TYR A 73 4.28 3.15 -4.73
C TYR A 73 5.05 1.81 -4.86
N PHE A 74 6.20 1.81 -5.52
CA PHE A 74 7.02 0.62 -5.75
C PHE A 74 7.82 0.17 -4.53
N ASP A 75 8.21 1.12 -3.67
CA ASP A 75 9.03 0.88 -2.49
C ASP A 75 8.58 1.88 -1.41
N LYS A 76 7.83 1.36 -0.44
CA LYS A 76 7.33 2.14 0.70
C LYS A 76 8.00 1.61 1.96
N SER A 77 8.50 2.54 2.76
CA SER A 77 8.85 2.31 4.15
C SER A 77 7.70 2.82 5.01
N VAL A 78 7.14 1.95 5.85
CA VAL A 78 6.15 2.32 6.85
C VAL A 78 6.80 2.20 8.21
N SER A 79 6.84 3.29 8.96
CA SER A 79 7.31 3.29 10.35
C SER A 79 6.15 3.54 11.28
N CYS A 80 5.94 2.63 12.23
CA CYS A 80 4.85 2.66 13.19
C CYS A 80 5.43 2.74 14.60
N ALA A 81 5.20 3.86 15.27
CA ALA A 81 5.58 4.04 16.66
C ALA A 81 4.42 3.58 17.55
N MET A 82 4.58 2.42 18.18
CA MET A 82 3.58 1.75 19.00
C MET A 82 3.95 1.85 20.47
N ARG A 83 2.94 2.08 21.31
CA ARG A 83 3.07 2.19 22.75
C ARG A 83 2.07 1.26 23.41
N ARG A 84 2.54 0.49 24.38
CA ARG A 84 1.66 -0.28 25.26
C ARG A 84 1.33 0.53 26.50
N THR A 85 0.04 0.63 26.81
CA THR A 85 -0.45 1.26 28.03
C THR A 85 -1.16 0.25 28.91
N GLN A 86 -0.65 0.02 30.11
CA GLN A 86 -1.34 -0.76 31.16
C GLN A 86 -1.63 0.11 32.37
N HIS A 87 -2.87 0.05 32.87
CA HIS A 87 -3.30 0.80 34.06
C HIS A 87 -3.01 2.32 33.97
N GLY A 88 -3.08 2.89 32.76
CA GLY A 88 -2.82 4.31 32.52
C GLY A 88 -1.35 4.71 32.49
N LYS A 89 -0.40 3.76 32.48
CA LYS A 89 1.03 4.01 32.31
C LYS A 89 1.55 3.31 31.06
N ILE A 90 2.48 3.96 30.37
CA ILE A 90 3.20 3.37 29.24
C ILE A 90 4.19 2.36 29.81
N THR A 91 4.11 1.10 29.39
CA THR A 91 5.02 0.03 29.84
C THR A 91 6.10 -0.28 28.81
N ASP A 92 5.73 -0.23 27.53
CA ASP A 92 6.61 -0.61 26.42
C ASP A 92 6.43 0.39 25.28
N THR A 93 7.54 0.73 24.61
CA THR A 93 7.52 1.49 23.35
C THR A 93 8.30 0.72 22.29
N ILE A 94 7.63 0.43 21.17
CA ILE A 94 8.18 -0.33 20.06
C ILE A 94 8.02 0.47 18.77
N LEU A 95 9.11 0.58 18.02
CA LEU A 95 9.11 1.06 16.65
C LEU A 95 9.09 -0.13 15.70
N LEU A 96 8.07 -0.20 14.84
CA LEU A 96 7.93 -1.22 13.81
C LEU A 96 8.17 -0.60 12.44
N GLU A 97 9.14 -1.11 11.71
CA GLU A 97 9.46 -0.69 10.36
C GLU A 97 9.13 -1.79 9.36
N TYR A 98 8.28 -1.46 8.39
CA TYR A 98 7.87 -2.35 7.31
C TYR A 98 8.41 -1.82 6.00
N THR A 99 9.05 -2.69 5.22
CA THR A 99 9.38 -2.40 3.83
C THR A 99 8.39 -3.11 2.93
N LEU A 100 7.77 -2.35 2.03
CA LEU A 100 6.71 -2.80 1.14
C LEU A 100 7.15 -2.67 -0.31
N MET A 101 6.92 -3.73 -1.09
CA MET A 101 7.02 -3.69 -2.54
C MET A 101 5.68 -4.14 -3.12
N PHE A 102 5.05 -3.31 -3.95
CA PHE A 102 3.71 -3.57 -4.50
C PHE A 102 2.67 -3.98 -3.43
N ASP A 103 2.64 -3.24 -2.31
CA ASP A 103 1.78 -3.48 -1.14
C ASP A 103 1.97 -4.84 -0.43
N SER A 104 3.03 -5.58 -0.76
CA SER A 104 3.45 -6.79 -0.06
C SER A 104 4.59 -6.50 0.91
N ILE A 105 4.53 -7.02 2.13
CA ILE A 105 5.61 -6.90 3.12
C ILE A 105 6.80 -7.73 2.67
N MET A 106 7.91 -7.05 2.39
CA MET A 106 9.19 -7.65 2.04
C MET A 106 10.03 -7.92 3.29
N SER A 107 9.98 -7.02 4.26
CA SER A 107 10.69 -7.16 5.54
C SER A 107 9.98 -6.42 6.66
N ILE A 108 10.22 -6.92 7.87
CA ILE A 108 9.78 -6.32 9.13
C ILE A 108 11.04 -6.17 9.98
N ALA A 109 11.24 -4.99 10.52
CA ALA A 109 12.24 -4.72 11.54
C ALA A 109 11.54 -4.10 12.76
N ASP A 110 11.96 -4.51 13.95
CA ASP A 110 11.44 -4.01 15.21
C ASP A 110 12.58 -3.46 16.08
N HIS A 111 12.33 -2.30 16.69
CA HIS A 111 13.24 -1.66 17.62
C HIS A 111 12.49 -1.30 18.90
N TRP A 112 12.96 -1.86 20.02
CA TRP A 112 12.46 -1.52 21.35
C TRP A 112 13.13 -0.24 21.81
N GLU A 113 12.35 0.83 21.97
CA GLU A 113 12.87 2.14 22.39
C GLU A 113 12.94 2.29 23.91
N ASN A 114 12.06 1.60 24.64
CA ASN A 114 12.09 1.54 26.10
C ASN A 114 11.40 0.28 26.62
N VAL A 115 12.04 -0.37 27.59
CA VAL A 115 11.49 -1.44 28.44
C VAL A 115 11.64 -0.91 29.86
N GLU A 116 10.56 -0.41 30.46
CA GLU A 116 10.58 0.06 31.86
C GLU A 116 10.36 -1.08 32.86
#